data_AF-A0A662R375-F1
#
_entry.id   AF-A0A662R375-F1
#
_cell.length_a   1.000
_cell.length_b   1.000
_cell.length_c   1.000
_cell.angle_alpha   90.00
_cell.angle_beta   90.00
_cell.angle_gamma   90.00
#
_symmetry.space_group_name_H-M   'P 1'
#
loop_
_entity.id
_entity.type
_entity.pdbx_description
1 polymer ?
#
loop_
_entity_poly.entity_id
_entity_poly.type
_entity_poly.pdbx_seq_one_letter_code
_entity_poly.pdbx_strand_id
1 'polypeptide(L)' 'ISLIVIGSHGKSNVKEMLLGSVSEKVIKKSKRPVLVVKR' A
#
# COMPACT_ATOMS: atom_id res chain seq x y z
N ILE A 1 1.05 6.51 16.46
CA ILE A 1 0.90 6.65 14.98
C ILE A 1 -0.58 6.85 14.67
N SER A 2 -0.94 7.99 14.09
CA SER A 2 -2.33 8.34 13.80
C SER A 2 -2.75 7.94 12.37
N LEU A 3 -1.78 7.81 11.45
CA LEU A 3 -1.97 7.44 10.05
C LEU A 3 -0.72 6.72 9.53
N ILE A 4 -0.91 5.72 8.67
CA ILE A 4 0.16 5.06 7.93
C ILE A 4 0.08 5.49 6.47
N VAL A 5 1.18 5.95 5.88
CA VAL A 5 1.23 6.37 4.47
C VAL A 5 2.16 5.44 3.71
N ILE A 6 1.67 4.88 2.60
CA ILE A 6 2.41 3.94 1.74
C ILE A 6 2.19 4.21 0.26
N GLY A 7 3.17 3.91 -0.57
CA GLY A 7 3.02 3.92 -2.03
C GLY A 7 2.17 2.74 -2.54
N SER A 8 1.53 2.90 -3.69
CA SER A 8 0.72 1.84 -4.32
C SER A 8 1.54 0.76 -5.03
N HIS A 9 2.84 0.99 -5.30
CA HIS A 9 3.72 0.07 -6.04
C HIS A 9 5.02 -0.22 -5.26
N GLY A 10 5.57 -1.41 -5.46
CA GLY A 10 6.88 -1.85 -4.93
C GLY A 10 7.97 -1.89 -6.01
N LYS A 11 9.09 -2.58 -5.75
CA LYS A 11 10.21 -2.71 -6.70
C LYS A 11 9.85 -3.41 -8.02
N SER A 12 8.79 -4.22 -8.03
CA SER A 12 8.29 -4.89 -9.23
C SER A 12 7.26 -3.99 -9.92
N ASN A 13 7.60 -3.41 -11.07
CA ASN A 13 6.69 -2.64 -11.93
C ASN A 13 5.73 -3.58 -12.67
N VAL A 14 4.86 -4.25 -11.91
CA VAL A 14 3.78 -5.03 -12.49
C VAL A 14 2.73 -4.02 -12.95
N LYS A 15 2.82 -3.63 -14.23
CA LYS A 15 2.04 -2.55 -14.86
C LYS A 15 0.52 -2.72 -14.72
N GLU A 16 0.06 -3.92 -14.38
CA GLU A 16 -1.35 -4.27 -14.21
C GLU A 16 -1.79 -4.42 -12.73
N MET A 17 -0.88 -4.35 -11.75
CA MET A 17 -1.26 -4.43 -10.33
C MET A 17 -1.72 -3.07 -9.80
N LEU A 18 -2.96 -3.01 -9.32
CA LEU A 18 -3.51 -1.82 -8.66
C LEU A 18 -2.89 -1.54 -7.27
N LEU A 19 -2.37 -2.57 -6.59
CA LEU A 19 -1.78 -2.52 -5.25
C LEU A 19 -0.55 -3.41 -5.16
N GLY A 20 0.54 -2.94 -4.56
CA GLY A 20 1.73 -3.73 -4.26
C GLY A 20 1.51 -4.73 -3.11
N SER A 21 2.25 -5.84 -3.12
CA SER A 21 2.13 -6.93 -2.13
C SER A 21 2.39 -6.50 -0.69
N VAL A 22 3.27 -5.52 -0.47
CA VAL A 22 3.49 -4.91 0.84
C VAL A 22 2.27 -4.09 1.26
N SER A 23 1.78 -3.25 0.35
CA SER A 23 0.66 -2.35 0.63
C SER A 23 -0.61 -3.10 0.94
N GLU A 24 -0.90 -4.17 0.20
CA GLU A 24 -2.01 -5.08 0.47
C GLU A 24 -1.91 -5.72 1.87
N LYS A 25 -0.73 -6.25 2.23
CA LYS A 25 -0.50 -6.88 3.55
C LYS A 25 -0.67 -5.88 4.69
N VAL A 26 -0.23 -4.64 4.49
CA VAL A 26 -0.38 -3.57 5.50
C VAL A 26 -1.85 -3.21 5.67
N ILE A 27 -2.59 -2.97 4.58
CA ILE A 27 -4.02 -2.63 4.63
C ILE A 27 -4.82 -3.74 5.34
N LYS A 28 -4.58 -5.00 4.97
CA LYS A 28 -5.31 -6.15 5.56
C LYS A 28 -5.06 -6.35 7.06
N LYS A 29 -3.92 -5.90 7.58
CA LYS A 29 -3.51 -6.15 8.97
C LYS A 29 -3.53 -4.89 9.85
N SER A 30 -3.66 -3.71 9.26
CA SER A 30 -3.60 -2.46 10.01
C SER A 30 -4.85 -2.25 10.84
N LYS A 31 -4.65 -1.94 12.12
CA LYS A 31 -5.70 -1.44 13.03
C LYS A 31 -5.83 0.09 12.98
N ARG A 32 -5.04 0.77 12.15
CA ARG A 32 -4.99 2.23 12.01
C ARG A 32 -5.31 2.61 10.56
N PRO A 33 -5.82 3.82 10.30
CA PRO A 33 -6.03 4.30 8.95
C PRO A 33 -4.76 4.19 8.10
N VAL A 34 -4.91 3.76 6.85
CA VAL A 34 -3.83 3.63 5.87
C VAL A 34 -4.19 4.45 4.64
N LEU A 35 -3.32 5.38 4.26
CA LEU A 35 -3.42 6.13 3.01
C LEU A 35 -2.48 5.53 1.98
N VAL A 36 -3.04 5.13 0.84
CA VAL A 36 -2.28 4.61 -0.30
C VAL A 36 -2.14 5.71 -1.35
N VAL A 37 -0.91 6.05 -1.69
CA VAL A 37 -0.62 7.04 -2.73
C VAL A 37 -0.31 6.31 -4.03
N LYS A 38 -1.15 6.53 -5.05
CA LYS A 38 -0.96 6.02 -6.41
C LYS A 38 -0.26 7.07 -7.28
N ARG A 39 0.76 6.65 -8.04
CA ARG A 39 1.28 7.40 -9.18
C ARG A 39 0.63 6.88 -10.45
#